data_AF-A0A2E2HQ88-F1
#
_entry.id   AF-A0A2E2HQ88-F1
#
_cell.length_a   1.000
_cell.length_b   1.000
_cell.length_c   1.000
_cell.angle_alpha   90.00
_cell.angle_beta   90.00
_cell.angle_gamma   90.00
#
_symmetry.space_group_name_H-M   'P 1'
#
loop_
_entity.id
_entity.type
_entity.pdbx_description
1 polymer ?
#
loop_
_entity_poly.entity_id
_entity_poly.type
_entity_poly.pdbx_seq_one_letter_code
_entity_poly.pdbx_strand_id
1 'polypeptide(L)'
;MASGILGQSSLSGGSNTTVYTVPSSTHAVVNINVVNRSSSGARTIRVALSSSGSPSSQEWIEYDVSVPKNAVLERTAISLNAGKNVVVYSSGSDVSASVYGIEQTT
;
A
#
# COMPACT_ATOMS: atom_id res chain seq x y z
N MET A 1 4.23 -7.56 19.20
CA MET A 1 3.52 -6.38 18.68
C MET A 1 4.55 -5.48 18.04
N ALA A 2 4.58 -5.43 16.70
CA ALA A 2 5.43 -4.49 15.99
C ALA A 2 4.77 -3.10 15.95
N SER A 3 5.58 -2.05 15.92
CA SER A 3 5.14 -0.68 15.70
C SER A 3 6.17 0.10 14.88
N GLY A 4 5.74 1.17 14.24
CA GLY A 4 6.59 1.97 13.35
C GLY A 4 6.45 1.51 11.90
N ILE A 5 7.55 1.33 11.19
CA ILE A 5 7.55 0.92 9.78
C ILE A 5 7.33 -0.59 9.70
N LEU A 6 6.26 -1.02 9.05
CA LEU A 6 5.89 -2.43 8.89
C LEU A 6 6.28 -2.98 7.52
N GLY A 7 6.29 -2.13 6.49
CA GLY A 7 6.72 -2.52 5.16
C GLY A 7 7.02 -1.31 4.27
N GLN A 8 8.01 -1.46 3.39
CA GLN A 8 8.35 -0.46 2.37
C GLN A 8 8.75 -1.16 1.08
N SER A 9 8.38 -0.57 -0.05
CA SER A 9 8.80 -1.06 -1.37
C SER A 9 9.02 0.09 -2.35
N SER A 10 10.04 -0.06 -3.20
CA SER A 10 10.03 0.59 -4.50
C SER A 10 9.11 -0.21 -5.41
N LEU A 11 8.12 0.45 -6.03
CA LEU A 11 7.14 -0.24 -6.85
C LEU A 11 7.71 -0.54 -8.24
N SER A 12 7.27 -1.65 -8.82
CA SER A 12 7.48 -1.95 -10.23
C SER A 12 6.35 -1.33 -11.06
N GLY A 13 6.69 -0.62 -12.14
CA GLY A 13 5.68 -0.08 -13.04
C GLY A 13 4.87 -1.18 -13.73
N GLY A 14 3.56 -1.00 -13.81
CA GLY A 14 2.66 -1.92 -14.51
C GLY A 14 2.32 -3.21 -13.75
N SER A 15 2.61 -3.31 -12.46
CA SER A 15 2.34 -4.53 -11.68
C SER A 15 1.95 -4.25 -10.23
N ASN A 16 1.25 -5.22 -9.63
CA ASN A 16 0.89 -5.18 -8.21
C ASN A 16 2.09 -5.58 -7.35
N THR A 17 2.33 -4.83 -6.28
CA THR A 17 3.34 -5.13 -5.25
C THR A 17 2.67 -5.30 -3.91
N THR A 18 2.90 -6.41 -3.21
CA THR A 18 2.49 -6.55 -1.81
C THR A 18 3.52 -5.86 -0.94
N VAL A 19 3.13 -4.75 -0.29
CA VAL A 19 4.04 -3.92 0.51
C VAL A 19 4.11 -4.39 1.96
N TYR A 20 3.00 -4.95 2.47
CA TYR A 20 2.90 -5.46 3.84
C TYR A 20 1.82 -6.54 3.91
N THR A 21 2.03 -7.54 4.77
CA THR A 21 1.06 -8.59 5.12
C THR A 21 0.91 -8.63 6.63
N VAL A 22 -0.32 -8.53 7.13
CA VAL A 22 -0.60 -8.65 8.56
C VAL A 22 -0.27 -10.08 9.02
N PRO A 23 0.56 -10.27 10.06
CA PRO A 23 0.84 -11.58 10.63
C PRO A 23 -0.45 -12.34 11.02
N SER A 24 -0.40 -13.67 10.93
CA SER A 24 -1.57 -14.54 11.11
C SER A 24 -2.22 -14.50 12.51
N SER A 25 -1.51 -14.00 13.52
CA SER A 25 -1.97 -13.93 14.92
C SER A 25 -2.24 -12.51 15.42
N THR A 26 -2.28 -11.52 14.51
CA THR A 26 -2.44 -10.10 14.85
C THR A 26 -3.56 -9.43 14.04
N HIS A 27 -4.08 -8.35 14.58
CA HIS A 27 -4.76 -7.30 13.83
C HIS A 27 -3.82 -6.09 13.71
N ALA A 28 -3.96 -5.29 12.65
CA ALA A 28 -3.14 -4.09 12.47
C ALA A 28 -3.99 -2.84 12.20
N VAL A 29 -3.53 -1.70 12.71
CA VAL A 29 -3.98 -0.37 12.28
C VAL A 29 -2.80 0.32 11.61
N VAL A 30 -2.97 0.67 10.33
CA VAL A 30 -1.88 1.17 9.49
C VAL A 30 -2.26 2.43 8.74
N ASN A 31 -1.23 3.19 8.39
CA ASN A 31 -1.25 4.22 7.38
C ASN A 31 -0.49 3.71 6.15
N ILE A 32 -0.92 4.17 4.97
CA ILE A 32 -0.38 3.79 3.68
C ILE A 32 0.01 5.07 2.95
N ASN A 33 1.32 5.24 2.77
CA ASN A 33 1.93 6.36 2.06
C ASN A 33 2.43 5.88 0.70
N VAL A 34 2.07 6.58 -0.37
CA VAL A 34 2.59 6.34 -1.71
C VAL A 34 3.10 7.66 -2.29
N VAL A 35 4.39 7.74 -2.60
CA VAL A 35 5.03 8.96 -3.11
C VAL A 35 5.46 8.76 -4.55
N ASN A 36 5.01 9.66 -5.42
CA ASN A 36 5.51 9.75 -6.78
C ASN A 36 6.81 10.56 -6.82
N ARG A 37 7.94 9.85 -6.95
CA ARG A 37 9.28 10.43 -7.08
C ARG A 37 9.67 10.74 -8.52
N SER A 38 8.75 10.58 -9.47
CA SER A 38 8.99 10.86 -10.90
C SER A 38 9.32 12.33 -11.11
N SER A 39 10.37 12.59 -11.90
CA SER A 39 10.68 13.93 -12.43
C SER A 39 9.80 14.33 -13.61
N SER A 40 9.14 13.35 -14.25
CA SER A 40 8.66 13.47 -15.63
C SER A 40 7.14 13.61 -15.74
N GLY A 41 6.37 13.14 -14.75
CA GLY A 41 4.92 13.22 -14.82
C GLY A 41 4.17 12.50 -13.71
N ALA A 42 2.84 12.54 -13.82
CA ALA A 42 1.94 11.84 -12.91
C ALA A 42 2.05 10.32 -13.04
N ARG A 43 1.69 9.61 -11.98
CA ARG A 43 1.60 8.14 -11.95
C ARG A 43 0.19 7.75 -11.52
N THR A 44 -0.32 6.71 -12.15
CA THR A 44 -1.59 6.09 -11.81
C THR A 44 -1.34 5.06 -10.73
N ILE A 45 -2.00 5.23 -9.58
CA ILE A 45 -1.83 4.38 -8.40
C ILE A 45 -3.13 3.64 -8.12
N ARG A 46 -3.02 2.42 -7.60
CA ARG A 46 -4.13 1.67 -7.01
C ARG A 46 -3.68 1.11 -5.68
N VAL A 47 -4.57 1.08 -4.69
CA VAL A 47 -4.32 0.50 -3.37
C VAL A 47 -5.45 -0.45 -3.03
N ALA A 48 -5.09 -1.66 -2.63
CA ALA A 48 -6.04 -2.69 -2.22
C ALA A 48 -5.68 -3.32 -0.89
N LEU A 49 -6.71 -3.84 -0.23
CA LEU A 49 -6.62 -4.62 1.01
C LEU A 49 -7.09 -6.05 0.68
N SER A 50 -6.16 -6.94 0.33
CA SER A 50 -6.49 -8.26 -0.24
C SER A 50 -5.94 -9.41 0.59
N SER A 51 -6.45 -10.63 0.45
CA SER A 51 -5.79 -11.83 1.00
C SER A 51 -4.70 -12.42 0.09
N SER A 52 -4.44 -11.83 -1.09
CA SER A 52 -3.39 -12.26 -2.01
C SER A 52 -2.68 -11.06 -2.67
N GLY A 53 -1.69 -11.32 -3.53
CA GLY A 53 -1.07 -10.28 -4.38
C GLY A 53 -1.90 -9.89 -5.61
N SER A 54 -3.04 -10.55 -5.82
CA SER A 54 -3.95 -10.36 -6.96
C SER A 54 -5.34 -9.95 -6.45
N PRO A 55 -5.57 -8.66 -6.18
CA PRO A 55 -6.82 -8.21 -5.59
C PRO A 55 -8.02 -8.37 -6.53
N SER A 56 -9.17 -8.74 -5.97
CA SER A 56 -10.45 -8.68 -6.69
C SER A 56 -10.97 -7.24 -6.77
N SER A 57 -11.96 -6.99 -7.63
CA SER A 57 -12.49 -5.64 -7.85
C SER A 57 -13.06 -4.98 -6.59
N GLN A 58 -13.51 -5.75 -5.61
CA GLN A 58 -14.08 -5.26 -4.34
C GLN A 58 -13.03 -4.88 -3.31
N GLU A 59 -11.76 -5.26 -3.51
CA GLU A 59 -10.69 -5.10 -2.53
C GLU A 59 -9.92 -3.78 -2.71
N TRP A 60 -10.18 -3.03 -3.78
CA TRP A 60 -9.56 -1.74 -4.05
C TRP A 60 -10.22 -0.62 -3.23
N ILE A 61 -9.40 0.10 -2.46
CA ILE A 61 -9.81 1.32 -1.73
C ILE A 61 -9.43 2.59 -2.49
N GLU A 62 -8.52 2.47 -3.45
CA GLU A 62 -8.13 3.50 -4.42
C GLU A 62 -7.94 2.84 -5.78
N TYR A 63 -8.49 3.43 -6.83
CA TYR A 63 -8.43 2.85 -8.18
C TYR A 63 -8.19 3.92 -9.24
N ASP A 64 -7.12 3.70 -10.02
CA ASP A 64 -6.63 4.59 -11.07
C ASP A 64 -6.50 6.06 -10.67
N VAL A 65 -6.13 6.31 -9.40
CA VAL A 65 -5.92 7.68 -8.92
C VAL A 65 -4.65 8.26 -9.52
N SER A 66 -4.74 9.46 -10.07
CA SER A 66 -3.61 10.19 -10.60
C SER A 66 -2.87 10.90 -9.47
N VAL A 67 -1.62 10.50 -9.22
CA VAL A 67 -0.72 11.17 -8.30
C VAL A 67 0.26 12.03 -9.11
N PRO A 68 0.19 13.38 -9.03
CA PRO A 68 1.08 14.26 -9.76
C PRO A 68 2.56 14.01 -9.46
N LYS A 69 3.46 14.52 -10.31
CA LYS A 69 4.90 14.47 -10.03
C LYS A 69 5.20 15.10 -8.65
N ASN A 70 6.11 14.51 -7.89
CA ASN A 70 6.50 14.96 -6.55
C ASN A 70 5.35 15.06 -5.54
N ALA A 71 4.22 14.38 -5.79
CA ALA A 71 3.06 14.39 -4.90
C ALA A 71 2.93 13.05 -4.16
N VAL A 72 1.98 13.03 -3.21
CA VAL A 72 1.73 11.93 -2.30
C VAL A 72 0.25 11.54 -2.31
N LEU A 73 0.00 10.24 -2.20
CA LEU A 73 -1.29 9.66 -1.81
C LEU A 73 -1.12 9.08 -0.41
N GLU A 74 -1.95 9.52 0.53
CA GLU A 74 -1.92 9.06 1.93
C GLU A 74 -3.30 8.57 2.35
N ARG A 75 -3.40 7.33 2.85
CA ARG A 75 -4.57 6.80 3.55
C ARG A 75 -4.19 6.46 4.99
N THR A 76 -5.02 6.85 5.94
CA THR A 76 -4.73 6.70 7.37
C THR A 76 -5.80 5.91 8.08
N ALA A 77 -5.45 5.36 9.25
CA ALA A 77 -6.37 4.63 10.13
C ALA A 77 -7.06 3.43 9.47
N ILE A 78 -6.32 2.70 8.62
CA ILE A 78 -6.81 1.49 7.97
C ILE A 78 -6.70 0.31 8.95
N SER A 79 -7.83 -0.30 9.25
CA SER A 79 -7.94 -1.47 10.12
C SER A 79 -7.88 -2.76 9.28
N LEU A 80 -6.99 -3.69 9.64
CA LEU A 80 -6.73 -4.91 8.88
C LEU A 80 -6.74 -6.17 9.75
N ASN A 81 -7.52 -7.16 9.34
CA ASN A 81 -7.49 -8.50 9.92
C ASN A 81 -6.19 -9.24 9.59
N ALA A 82 -5.89 -10.28 10.37
CA ALA A 82 -4.81 -11.23 10.11
C ALA A 82 -4.80 -11.74 8.66
N GLY A 83 -3.62 -11.86 8.06
CA GLY A 83 -3.42 -12.37 6.71
C GLY A 83 -3.88 -11.44 5.58
N LYS A 84 -4.31 -10.20 5.88
CA LYS A 84 -4.58 -9.20 4.85
C LYS A 84 -3.29 -8.50 4.42
N ASN A 85 -3.23 -8.21 3.13
CA ASN A 85 -2.13 -7.57 2.43
C ASN A 85 -2.50 -6.13 2.10
N VAL A 86 -1.54 -5.22 2.23
CA VAL A 86 -1.57 -3.94 1.53
C VAL A 86 -0.89 -4.13 0.18
N VAL A 87 -1.68 -4.08 -0.89
CA VAL A 87 -1.22 -4.25 -2.26
C VAL A 87 -1.27 -2.91 -2.97
N VAL A 88 -0.17 -2.51 -3.60
CA VAL A 88 -0.06 -1.24 -4.32
C VAL A 88 0.34 -1.50 -5.77
N TYR A 89 -0.40 -0.91 -6.69
CA TYR A 89 -0.05 -0.83 -8.10
C TYR A 89 0.48 0.58 -8.41
N SER A 90 1.48 0.67 -9.29
CA SER A 90 1.84 1.93 -9.94
C SER A 90 2.03 1.75 -11.43
N SER A 91 1.67 2.76 -12.22
CA SER A 91 1.99 2.79 -13.65
C SER A 91 3.48 3.04 -13.96
N GLY A 92 4.32 3.35 -12.96
CA GLY A 92 5.75 3.54 -13.15
C GLY A 92 6.60 3.06 -11.97
N SER A 93 7.91 2.93 -12.17
CA SER A 93 8.85 2.44 -11.15
C SER A 93 9.38 3.53 -10.20
N ASP A 94 9.11 4.79 -10.50
CA ASP A 94 9.55 5.95 -9.70
C ASP A 94 8.64 6.23 -8.50
N VAL A 95 8.02 5.19 -7.94
CA VAL A 95 7.05 5.31 -6.87
C VAL A 95 7.50 4.47 -5.69
N SER A 96 7.44 5.06 -4.51
CA SER A 96 7.72 4.37 -3.25
C SER A 96 6.43 4.24 -2.46
N ALA A 97 6.22 3.08 -1.85
CA ALA A 97 5.13 2.84 -0.92
C ALA A 97 5.69 2.48 0.47
N SER A 98 5.09 3.03 1.51
CA SER A 98 5.39 2.71 2.90
C SER A 98 4.11 2.41 3.66
N VAL A 99 4.14 1.34 4.45
CA VAL A 99 3.09 0.98 5.40
C VAL A 99 3.70 1.07 6.80
N TYR A 100 3.08 1.88 7.64
CA TYR A 100 3.53 2.12 9.00
C TYR A 100 2.34 2.17 9.94
N GLY A 101 2.51 1.71 11.17
CA GLY A 101 1.40 1.54 12.09
C GLY A 101 1.76 0.68 13.28
N ILE A 102 0.75 -0.02 13.79
CA ILE A 102 0.87 -0.93 14.94
C ILE A 102 0.19 -2.26 14.63
N GLU A 103 0.78 -3.33 15.14
CA GLU A 103 0.18 -4.66 15.22
C GLU A 103 -0.20 -4.97 16.66
N GLN A 104 -1.42 -5.46 16.88
CA GLN A 104 -1.88 -5.92 18.17
C GLN A 104 -2.17 -7.43 18.10
N THR A 105 -1.68 -8.18 19.09
CA THR A 105 -2.00 -9.60 19.23
C THR A 105 -3.48 -9.76 19.52
N THR A 106 -4.12 -10.70 18.83
CA THR A 106 -5.53 -11.06 19.03
C THR A 106 -5.75 -11.83 20.33
#